data_AF-W1XX62-F1
#
_entry.id   AF-W1XX62-F1
#
_cell.length_a   1.000
_cell.length_b   1.000
_cell.length_c   1.000
_cell.angle_alpha   90.00
_cell.angle_beta   90.00
_cell.angle_gamma   90.00
#
_symmetry.space_group_name_H-M   'P 1'
#
loop_
_entity.id
_entity.type
_entity.pdbx_description
1 polymer ?
#
loop_
_entity_poly.entity_id
_entity_poly.type
_entity_poly.pdbx_seq_one_letter_code
_entity_poly.pdbx_strand_id
1 'polypeptide(L)' 'LLRAINQTFTISGEFSFEANPDELTYEKVALLKQYGVNRISMGVQTFKPELLKILGRTHKTEDIYDA' A
#
# COMPACT_ATOMS: atom_id res chain seq x y z
N LEU A 1 -12.27 3.11 -9.78
CA LEU A 1 -11.67 4.35 -9.22
C LEU A 1 -10.50 4.85 -10.07
N LEU A 2 -9.35 4.17 -10.10
CA LEU A 2 -8.13 4.63 -10.81
C LEU A 2 -8.36 5.00 -12.28
N ARG A 3 -9.13 4.19 -13.03
CA ARG A 3 -9.54 4.52 -14.40
C ARG A 3 -10.27 5.86 -14.50
N ALA A 4 -11.22 6.12 -13.60
CA ALA A 4 -11.98 7.36 -13.63
C ALA A 4 -11.09 8.57 -13.31
N ILE A 5 -10.15 8.42 -12.36
CA ILE A 5 -9.15 9.45 -12.04
C ILE A 5 -8.32 9.79 -13.29
N ASN A 6 -7.73 8.79 -13.95
CA ASN A 6 -6.89 9.01 -15.15
C ASN A 6 -7.67 9.53 -16.37
N GLN A 7 -8.98 9.28 -16.44
CA GLN A 7 -9.84 9.82 -17.50
C GLN A 7 -10.30 11.27 -17.22
N THR A 8 -10.28 11.70 -15.97
CA THR A 8 -10.82 13.01 -15.55
C THR A 8 -9.71 14.02 -15.29
N PHE A 9 -8.58 13.58 -14.74
CA PHE A 9 -7.49 14.44 -14.31
C PHE A 9 -6.20 14.08 -15.03
N THR A 10 -5.42 15.10 -15.39
CA THR A 10 -4.01 14.92 -15.73
C THR A 10 -3.21 15.00 -14.44
N ILE A 11 -2.61 13.88 -14.04
CA ILE A 11 -1.75 13.82 -12.86
C ILE A 11 -0.32 14.18 -13.26
N SER A 12 0.31 15.07 -12.49
CA SER A 12 1.72 15.41 -12.63
C SER A 12 2.38 15.38 -11.24
N GLY A 13 3.61 14.87 -11.16
CA GLY A 13 4.33 14.73 -9.89
C GLY A 13 4.01 13.44 -9.13
N GLU A 14 3.98 13.53 -7.80
CA GLU A 14 3.72 12.38 -6.92
C GLU A 14 2.25 11.94 -7.00
N PHE A 15 2.03 10.65 -7.24
CA PHE A 15 0.75 10.00 -7.06
C PHE A 15 0.92 8.81 -6.13
N SER A 16 0.41 8.94 -4.92
CA SER A 16 0.64 7.99 -3.84
C SER A 16 -0.60 7.16 -3.48
N PHE A 17 -0.34 5.97 -2.93
CA PHE A 17 -1.36 5.07 -2.39
C PHE A 17 -0.92 4.60 -0.99
N GLU A 18 -1.85 4.55 -0.04
CA GLU A 18 -1.59 4.03 1.31
C GLU A 18 -2.07 2.59 1.43
N ALA A 19 -1.27 1.73 2.07
CA ALA A 19 -1.62 0.33 2.28
C ALA A 19 -1.01 -0.21 3.59
N ASN A 20 -1.65 -1.23 4.14
CA ASN A 20 -1.00 -2.10 5.12
C ASN A 20 -0.17 -3.19 4.40
N PRO A 21 0.84 -3.79 5.06
CA PRO A 21 1.69 -4.80 4.43
C PRO A 21 0.90 -6.00 3.86
N ASP A 22 -0.08 -6.51 4.60
CA ASP A 22 -0.94 -7.64 4.22
C ASP A 22 -1.90 -7.34 3.06
N GLU A 23 -1.99 -6.08 2.62
CA GLU A 23 -2.86 -5.66 1.51
C GLU A 23 -2.12 -5.59 0.17
N LEU A 24 -0.79 -5.63 0.15
CA LEU A 24 0.04 -5.42 -1.03
C LEU A 24 0.33 -6.74 -1.75
N THR A 25 -0.60 -7.19 -2.59
CA THR A 25 -0.30 -8.28 -3.53
C THR A 25 0.39 -7.75 -4.79
N TYR A 26 1.15 -8.61 -5.47
CA TYR A 26 1.81 -8.26 -6.73
C TYR A 26 0.83 -7.70 -7.77
N GLU A 27 -0.36 -8.30 -7.89
CA GLU A 27 -1.40 -7.86 -8.83
C GLU A 27 -1.92 -6.46 -8.48
N LYS A 28 -2.09 -6.17 -7.18
CA LYS A 28 -2.52 -4.84 -6.72
C LYS A 28 -1.44 -3.79 -7.02
N VAL A 29 -0.17 -4.08 -6.72
CA VAL A 29 0.95 -3.17 -7.01
C VAL A 29 1.10 -2.94 -8.51
N ALA A 30 1.02 -3.99 -9.33
CA ALA A 30 1.07 -3.90 -10.78
C ALA A 30 -0.08 -3.04 -11.34
N LEU A 31 -1.29 -3.21 -10.82
CA LEU A 31 -2.45 -2.39 -11.18
C LEU A 31 -2.23 -0.92 -10.81
N LEU A 32 -1.81 -0.63 -9.58
CA LEU A 32 -1.53 0.74 -9.12
C LEU A 32 -0.49 1.42 -10.03
N LYS A 33 0.61 0.71 -10.33
CA LYS A 33 1.66 1.18 -11.23
C LYS A 33 1.16 1.41 -12.66
N GLN A 34 0.31 0.52 -13.18
CA GLN A 34 -0.31 0.68 -14.51
C GLN A 34 -1.13 1.97 -14.60
N TYR A 35 -1.75 2.40 -13.51
CA TYR A 35 -2.50 3.66 -13.45
C TYR A 35 -1.66 4.87 -13.01
N GLY A 36 -0.34 4.73 -12.91
CA GLY A 36 0.58 5.85 -12.68
C GLY A 36 0.87 6.18 -11.22
N VAL A 37 0.45 5.35 -10.26
CA VAL A 37 0.90 5.47 -8.87
C VAL A 37 2.41 5.21 -8.84
N ASN A 38 3.16 6.12 -8.22
CA ASN A 38 4.63 6.10 -8.21
C ASN A 38 5.22 6.14 -6.80
N ARG A 39 4.38 6.18 -5.76
CA ARG A 39 4.79 6.05 -4.36
C ARG A 39 3.77 5.24 -3.57
N ILE A 40 4.25 4.36 -2.71
CA ILE A 40 3.41 3.67 -1.72
C ILE A 40 3.83 4.13 -0.33
N SER A 41 2.85 4.46 0.51
CA SER A 41 3.05 4.71 1.93
C SER A 41 2.54 3.50 2.71
N MET A 42 3.46 2.73 3.29
CA MET A 42 3.13 1.48 3.96
C MET A 42 3.08 1.64 5.49
N GLY A 43 1.93 1.31 6.07
CA GLY A 43 1.67 1.46 7.50
C GLY A 43 2.18 0.31 8.36
N VAL A 44 3.50 0.15 8.51
CA VAL A 44 4.09 -0.98 9.28
C VAL A 44 3.84 -0.92 10.79
N GLN A 45 3.75 0.28 11.35
CA GLN A 45 3.63 0.59 12.79
C GLN A 45 4.82 0.15 13.66
N THR A 46 5.12 -1.15 13.71
CA THR A 46 6.19 -1.75 14.51
C THR A 46 6.53 -3.14 13.97
N PHE A 47 7.78 -3.58 14.17
CA PHE A 47 8.26 -4.92 13.81
C PHE A 47 8.11 -5.94 14.95
N LYS A 48 7.52 -5.52 16.06
CA LYS A 48 7.35 -6.33 17.27
C LYS A 48 5.98 -7.01 17.28
N PRO A 49 5.89 -8.34 17.14
CA PRO A 49 4.61 -9.06 17.06
C PRO A 49 3.70 -8.80 18.26
N GLU A 50 4.26 -8.67 19.46
CA GLU A 50 3.51 -8.39 20.68
C GLU A 50 2.87 -6.99 20.64
N LEU A 51 3.57 -6.00 20.08
CA LEU A 51 3.04 -4.64 19.96
C LEU A 51 2.00 -4.56 18.84
N LEU A 52 2.19 -5.28 17.72
CA LEU A 52 1.17 -5.38 16.66
C LEU A 52 -0.15 -5.94 17.21
N LYS A 53 -0.08 -6.98 18.04
CA LYS A 53 -1.26 -7.56 18.70
C LYS A 53 -1.93 -6.58 19.66
N ILE A 54 -1.17 -5.83 20.45
CA ILE A 54 -1.71 -4.79 21.35
C ILE A 54 -2.42 -3.69 20.54
N LEU A 55 -1.85 -3.30 19.39
CA LEU A 55 -2.42 -2.31 18.49
C LEU A 55 -3.60 -2.83 17.65
N GLY A 56 -4.00 -4.10 17.82
CA GLY A 56 -5.08 -4.71 17.05
C GLY A 56 -4.80 -4.87 15.56
N ARG A 57 -3.51 -4.94 15.18
CA ARG A 57 -3.11 -5.11 13.78
C ARG A 57 -3.25 -6.57 13.33
N THR A 58 -3.71 -6.75 12.10
CA THR A 58 -3.92 -8.06 11.47
C THR A 58 -2.68 -8.56 10.75
N HIS A 59 -1.84 -7.65 10.27
CA HIS A 59 -0.56 -7.98 9.65
C HIS A 59 0.47 -8.44 10.68
N LYS A 60 1.37 -9.32 10.25
CA LYS A 60 2.51 -9.82 11.01
C LYS A 60 3.79 -9.15 10.55
N THR A 61 4.86 -9.40 11.29
CA THR A 61 6.19 -8.89 10.94
C THR A 61 6.69 -9.48 9.62
N GLU A 62 6.33 -10.72 9.29
CA GLU A 62 6.68 -11.37 8.02
C GLU A 62 6.01 -10.66 6.82
N ASP A 63 4.75 -10.25 6.96
CA ASP A 63 4.04 -9.52 5.90
C ASP A 63 4.73 -8.19 5.54
N ILE A 64 5.49 -7.59 6.47
CA ILE A 64 6.28 -6.38 6.20
C ILE A 64 7.46 -6.67 5.26
N TYR A 65 8.04 -7.87 5.34
CA TYR A 65 9.19 -8.25 4.52
C TYR A 65 8.77 -8.78 3.14
N ASP A 66 7.57 -9.35 3.03
CA ASP A 66 7.03 -9.89 1.78
C ASP A 66 6.37 -8.82 0.88
N ALA A 67 6.02 -7.66 1.45
CA ALA A 67 5.40 -6.52 0.77
C ALA A 67 6.39 -5.71 -0.10
#